data_AF-A0A662XTA9-F1
#
_entry.id   AF-A0A662XTA9-F1
#
_cell.length_a   1.000
_cell.length_b   1.000
_cell.length_c   1.000
_cell.angle_alpha   90.00
_cell.angle_beta   90.00
_cell.angle_gamma   90.00
#
_symmetry.space_group_name_H-M   'P 1'
#
loop_
_entity.id
_entity.type
_entity.pdbx_description
1 polymer ?
#
loop_
_entity_poly.entity_id
_entity_poly.type
_entity_poly.pdbx_seq_one_letter_code
_entity_poly.pdbx_strand_id
1 'polypeptide(L)'
;EDDKLRDAVSRHGERNWKSIAEEVPGRNHTQCLQRWTKVLAPGLVKGHWRPDEDDLLKELVAEGRKNWGQVATRIPGRTSKQCRERWYNHLDPSIVRGYAMTLSPGYDDFYAWCIVEDAS
;
A
#
# COMPACT_ATOMS: atom_id res chain seq x y z
N GLU A 1 -10.09 9.44 -15.05
CA GLU A 1 -9.11 10.21 -14.24
C GLU A 1 -7.78 9.48 -14.18
N ASP A 2 -7.77 8.23 -13.68
CA ASP A 2 -6.56 7.40 -13.60
C ASP A 2 -5.89 7.15 -14.97
N ASP A 3 -6.64 6.96 -16.04
CA ASP A 3 -6.05 6.77 -17.38
C ASP A 3 -5.36 8.02 -17.92
N LYS A 4 -5.91 9.20 -17.62
CA LYS A 4 -5.25 10.48 -17.94
C LYS A 4 -3.97 10.65 -17.14
N LEU A 5 -3.98 10.25 -15.86
CA LEU A 5 -2.80 10.29 -15.02
C LEU A 5 -1.72 9.30 -15.51
N ARG A 6 -2.10 8.10 -15.96
CA ARG A 6 -1.17 7.14 -16.59
C ARG A 6 -0.56 7.69 -17.88
N ASP A 7 -1.38 8.26 -18.75
CA ASP A 7 -0.92 8.84 -20.00
C ASP A 7 0.02 10.03 -19.77
N ALA A 8 -0.36 10.95 -18.87
CA ALA A 8 0.47 12.10 -18.50
C ALA A 8 1.81 11.67 -17.88
N VAL A 9 1.81 10.67 -16.98
CA VAL A 9 3.06 10.14 -16.42
C VAL A 9 3.90 9.42 -17.48
N SER A 10 3.29 8.72 -18.43
CA SER A 10 4.02 8.10 -19.55
C SER A 10 4.72 9.13 -20.43
N ARG A 11 4.14 10.32 -20.59
CA ARG A 11 4.71 11.40 -21.44
C ARG A 11 5.75 12.25 -20.71
N HIS A 12 5.51 12.59 -19.45
CA HIS A 12 6.39 13.50 -18.67
C HIS A 12 7.39 12.77 -17.76
N GLY A 13 7.17 11.48 -17.51
CA GLY A 13 7.87 10.71 -16.48
C GLY A 13 7.50 11.15 -15.06
N GLU A 14 7.96 10.39 -14.06
CA GLU A 14 7.65 10.61 -12.64
C GLU A 14 8.44 11.77 -11.98
N ARG A 15 8.88 12.76 -12.77
CA ARG A 15 9.80 13.81 -12.34
C ARG A 15 9.14 15.18 -12.15
N ASN A 16 8.08 15.47 -12.92
CA ASN A 16 7.44 16.79 -12.89
C ASN A 16 5.91 16.70 -12.71
N TRP A 17 5.50 16.53 -11.45
CA TRP A 17 4.09 16.41 -11.06
C TRP A 17 3.26 17.68 -11.32
N LYS A 18 3.89 18.84 -11.46
CA LYS A 18 3.18 20.10 -11.77
C LYS A 18 2.64 20.05 -13.20
N SER A 19 3.48 19.71 -14.17
CA SER A 19 3.06 19.55 -15.57
C SER A 19 2.07 18.40 -15.74
N ILE A 20 2.23 17.31 -15.00
CA ILE A 20 1.25 16.20 -14.99
C ILE A 20 -0.14 16.67 -14.53
N ALA A 21 -0.21 17.53 -13.51
CA ALA A 21 -1.49 18.00 -12.98
C ALA A 21 -2.26 18.94 -13.92
N GLU A 22 -1.56 19.68 -14.78
CA GLU A 22 -2.18 20.53 -15.80
C GLU A 22 -3.00 19.71 -16.81
N GLU A 23 -2.65 18.44 -16.99
CA GLU A 23 -3.31 17.51 -17.91
C GLU A 23 -4.39 16.64 -17.26
N VAL A 24 -4.43 16.64 -15.92
CA VAL A 24 -5.43 15.91 -15.14
C VAL A 24 -6.41 16.91 -14.54
N PRO A 25 -7.52 17.25 -15.24
CA PRO A 25 -8.45 18.27 -14.78
C PRO A 25 -9.05 17.89 -13.42
N GLY A 26 -9.13 18.85 -12.51
CA GLY A 26 -9.71 18.68 -11.17
C GLY A 26 -8.77 18.08 -10.12
N ARG A 27 -7.50 17.82 -10.44
CA ARG A 27 -6.49 17.35 -9.48
C ARG A 27 -5.29 18.29 -9.42
N ASN A 28 -4.71 18.48 -8.24
CA ASN A 28 -3.43 19.16 -8.09
C ASN A 28 -2.25 18.17 -8.13
N HIS A 29 -1.03 18.70 -8.24
CA HIS A 29 0.18 17.89 -8.37
C HIS A 29 0.41 16.93 -7.19
N THR A 30 0.06 17.33 -5.97
CA THR A 30 0.18 16.49 -4.78
C THR A 30 -0.79 15.31 -4.83
N GLN A 31 -2.03 15.54 -5.26
CA GLN A 31 -3.03 14.50 -5.43
C GLN A 31 -2.61 13.51 -6.53
N CYS A 32 -2.07 14.01 -7.65
CA CYS A 32 -1.55 13.17 -8.73
C CYS A 32 -0.39 12.28 -8.24
N LEU A 33 0.59 12.87 -7.53
CA LEU A 33 1.71 12.14 -6.95
C LEU A 33 1.24 11.05 -5.97
N GLN A 34 0.31 11.39 -5.07
CA GLN A 34 -0.22 10.43 -4.10
C GLN A 34 -0.98 9.30 -4.79
N ARG A 35 -1.82 9.62 -5.79
CA ARG A 35 -2.57 8.62 -6.56
C ARG A 35 -1.62 7.70 -7.33
N TRP A 36 -0.56 8.25 -7.94
CA TRP A 36 0.44 7.45 -8.63
C TRP A 36 1.17 6.51 -7.68
N THR A 37 1.89 7.07 -6.69
CA THR A 37 2.76 6.32 -5.77
C THR A 37 2.03 5.26 -4.96
N LYS A 38 0.77 5.49 -4.60
CA LYS A 38 0.01 4.58 -3.74
C LYS A 38 -0.90 3.62 -4.50
N VAL A 39 -1.21 3.90 -5.77
CA VAL A 39 -2.29 3.18 -6.48
C VAL A 39 -1.95 2.81 -7.92
N LEU A 40 -1.29 3.66 -8.69
CA LEU A 40 -1.12 3.46 -10.15
C LEU A 40 0.30 3.06 -10.57
N ALA A 41 1.29 3.26 -9.71
CA ALA A 41 2.69 2.98 -10.03
C ALA A 41 2.86 1.51 -10.49
N PRO A 42 3.56 1.28 -11.60
CA PRO A 42 3.79 -0.07 -12.12
C PRO A 42 4.58 -0.88 -11.09
N GLY A 43 4.23 -2.16 -10.96
CA GLY A 43 4.86 -3.08 -10.00
C GLY A 43 4.20 -3.08 -8.62
N LEU A 44 3.25 -2.19 -8.33
CA LEU A 44 2.46 -2.26 -7.10
C LEU A 44 1.52 -3.47 -7.13
N VAL A 45 1.69 -4.39 -6.19
CA VAL A 45 0.85 -5.59 -6.08
C VAL A 45 -0.38 -5.27 -5.24
N LYS A 46 -1.55 -5.40 -5.90
CA LYS A 46 -2.87 -5.35 -5.27
C LYS A 46 -3.41 -6.78 -5.20
N GLY A 47 -3.89 -7.19 -4.03
CA GLY A 47 -4.47 -8.51 -3.82
C GLY A 47 -3.67 -9.41 -2.88
N HIS A 48 -3.96 -10.70 -2.97
CA HIS A 48 -3.53 -11.73 -2.03
C HIS A 48 -2.03 -11.76 -1.81
N TRP A 49 -1.63 -12.03 -0.57
CA TRP A 49 -0.25 -12.31 -0.19
C TRP A 49 0.10 -13.73 -0.62
N ARG A 50 1.20 -13.86 -1.34
CA ARG A 50 1.76 -15.15 -1.69
C ARG A 50 2.56 -15.71 -0.52
N PRO A 51 2.65 -17.04 -0.38
CA PRO A 51 3.36 -17.65 0.74
C PRO A 51 4.84 -17.24 0.85
N ASP A 52 5.51 -17.05 -0.29
CA ASP A 52 6.88 -16.57 -0.35
C ASP A 52 7.04 -15.11 0.12
N GLU A 53 6.06 -14.25 -0.16
CA GLU A 53 6.03 -12.90 0.39
C GLU A 53 5.85 -12.92 1.91
N ASP A 54 5.01 -13.82 2.43
CA ASP A 54 4.79 -13.99 3.87
C ASP A 54 6.04 -14.53 4.58
N ASP A 55 6.74 -15.50 3.99
CA ASP A 55 7.95 -16.07 4.57
C ASP A 55 9.07 -15.05 4.61
N LEU A 56 9.23 -14.26 3.55
CA LEU A 56 10.15 -13.12 3.54
C LEU A 56 9.76 -12.09 4.61
N LEU A 57 8.48 -11.73 4.73
CA LEU A 57 8.01 -10.80 5.75
C LEU A 57 8.34 -11.31 7.17
N LYS A 58 8.16 -12.61 7.44
CA LYS A 58 8.52 -13.21 8.74
C LYS A 58 10.01 -13.15 9.02
N GLU A 59 10.84 -13.49 8.04
CA GLU A 59 12.29 -13.43 8.15
C GLU A 59 12.76 -12.02 8.49
N LEU A 60 12.28 -11.02 7.73
CA LEU A 60 12.65 -9.61 7.92
C LEU A 60 12.26 -9.11 9.33
N VAL A 61 11.10 -9.52 9.85
CA VAL A 61 10.65 -9.12 11.20
C VAL A 61 11.40 -9.88 12.29
N ALA A 62 11.71 -11.16 12.08
CA ALA A 62 12.52 -11.97 13.00
C ALA A 62 13.94 -11.41 13.18
N GLU A 63 14.52 -10.81 12.14
CA GLU A 63 15.77 -10.05 12.22
C GLU A 63 15.68 -8.74 13.02
N GLY A 64 14.52 -8.43 13.62
CA GLY A 64 14.31 -7.25 14.46
C GLY A 64 13.99 -5.98 13.67
N ARG A 65 13.74 -6.07 12.36
CA ARG A 65 13.34 -4.89 11.56
C ARG A 65 11.90 -4.49 11.91
N LYS A 66 11.76 -3.50 12.80
CA LYS A 66 10.48 -2.82 13.07
C LYS A 66 10.20 -1.62 12.15
N ASN A 67 11.15 -1.30 11.27
CA ASN A 67 10.99 -0.24 10.28
C ASN A 67 10.37 -0.82 8.99
N TRP A 68 9.05 -0.69 8.87
CA TRP A 68 8.29 -1.17 7.71
C TRP A 68 8.72 -0.56 6.37
N GLY A 69 9.32 0.64 6.39
CA GLY A 69 9.91 1.25 5.20
C GLY A 69 11.06 0.41 4.64
N GLN A 70 11.94 -0.09 5.50
CA GLN A 70 13.05 -0.97 5.11
C GLN A 70 12.58 -2.40 4.79
N VAL A 71 11.48 -2.85 5.39
CA VAL A 71 10.87 -4.15 5.05
C VAL A 71 10.32 -4.10 3.63
N ALA A 72 9.58 -3.05 3.27
CA ALA A 72 8.99 -2.90 1.95
C ALA A 72 10.00 -2.78 0.81
N THR A 73 11.21 -2.27 1.05
CA THR A 73 12.26 -2.26 0.02
C THR A 73 12.76 -3.66 -0.33
N ARG A 74 12.50 -4.66 0.53
CA ARG A 74 12.89 -6.06 0.31
C ARG A 74 11.76 -6.90 -0.27
N ILE A 75 10.50 -6.49 -0.12
CA ILE A 75 9.34 -7.21 -0.66
C ILE A 75 8.83 -6.46 -1.90
N PRO A 76 9.18 -6.92 -3.12
CA PRO A 76 8.89 -6.18 -4.34
C PRO A 76 7.39 -5.98 -4.52
N GLY A 77 7.01 -4.75 -4.87
CA GLY A 77 5.62 -4.40 -5.15
C GLY A 77 4.70 -4.29 -3.92
N ARG A 78 5.21 -4.52 -2.70
CA ARG A 78 4.48 -4.26 -1.45
C ARG A 78 4.94 -2.96 -0.82
N THR A 79 3.99 -2.23 -0.27
CA THR A 79 4.24 -1.00 0.48
C THR A 79 4.50 -1.28 1.96
N SER A 80 5.15 -0.35 2.65
CA SER A 80 5.41 -0.41 4.09
C SER A 80 4.13 -0.66 4.89
N LYS A 81 3.04 -0.03 4.43
CA LYS A 81 1.71 -0.13 5.00
C LYS A 81 1.16 -1.55 4.89
N GLN A 82 1.21 -2.13 3.69
CA GLN A 82 0.80 -3.52 3.44
C GLN A 82 1.61 -4.50 4.29
N CYS A 83 2.94 -4.33 4.38
CA CYS A 83 3.81 -5.20 5.18
C CYS A 83 3.43 -5.17 6.67
N ARG A 84 3.22 -3.96 7.21
CA ARG A 84 2.78 -3.76 8.60
C ARG A 84 1.45 -4.45 8.87
N GLU A 85 0.46 -4.19 8.02
CA GLU A 85 -0.89 -4.73 8.16
C GLU A 85 -0.88 -6.26 8.08
N ARG A 86 -0.13 -6.82 7.14
CA ARG A 86 -0.01 -8.28 6.99
C ARG A 86 0.57 -8.92 8.24
N TRP A 87 1.63 -8.32 8.80
CA TRP A 87 2.25 -8.82 10.02
C TRP A 87 1.25 -8.83 11.18
N TYR A 88 0.71 -7.67 11.56
CA TYR A 88 -0.13 -7.54 12.75
C TYR A 88 -1.51 -8.19 12.63
N ASN A 89 -2.02 -8.42 11.42
CA ASN A 89 -3.34 -9.03 11.23
C ASN A 89 -3.30 -10.54 10.98
N HIS A 90 -2.18 -11.08 10.47
CA HIS A 90 -2.14 -12.48 10.04
C HIS A 90 -0.92 -13.29 10.48
N LEU A 91 0.26 -12.68 10.61
CA LEU A 91 1.53 -13.41 10.77
C LEU A 91 2.11 -13.32 12.18
N ASP A 92 1.75 -12.30 12.96
CA ASP A 92 2.25 -12.15 14.31
C ASP A 92 1.76 -13.33 15.17
N PRO A 93 2.66 -14.14 15.75
CA PRO A 93 2.29 -15.32 16.52
C PRO A 93 1.52 -14.98 17.80
N SER A 94 1.55 -13.72 18.25
CA SER A 94 0.75 -13.24 19.39
C SER A 94 -0.73 -12.99 19.06
N ILE A 95 -1.13 -13.09 17.79
CA ILE A 95 -2.52 -12.92 17.37
C ILE A 95 -3.35 -14.10 17.89
N VAL A 96 -4.08 -13.86 18.97
CA VAL A 96 -5.13 -14.75 19.46
C VAL A 96 -6.34 -14.59 18.54
N ARG A 97 -6.50 -15.51 17.58
CA ARG A 97 -7.68 -15.56 16.70
C ARG A 97 -8.90 -16.03 17.49
N GLY A 98 -9.52 -15.12 18.25
CA GLY A 98 -10.68 -15.45 19.08
C GLY A 98 -11.50 -14.26 19.60
N TYR A 99 -11.00 -13.03 19.56
CA TYR A 99 -11.77 -11.86 19.98
C TYR A 99 -11.67 -10.74 18.94
N ALA A 100 -12.84 -10.32 18.46
CA ALA A 100 -13.00 -9.26 17.49
C ALA A 100 -12.42 -7.92 18.01
N MET A 101 -11.65 -7.26 17.13
CA MET A 101 -11.51 -5.81 17.01
C MET A 101 -11.58 -4.99 18.31
N THR A 102 -10.43 -4.77 18.95
CA THR A 102 -10.22 -3.52 19.70
C THR A 102 -9.11 -2.73 19.03
N LEU A 103 -9.55 -1.63 18.43
CA LEU A 103 -8.74 -0.63 17.75
C LEU A 103 -7.63 -0.14 18.67
N SER A 104 -6.38 -0.22 18.23
CA SER A 104 -5.34 0.64 18.79
C SER A 104 -5.67 2.08 18.37
N PRO A 105 -5.73 3.07 19.29
CA PRO A 105 -6.11 4.44 18.94
C PRO A 105 -5.04 5.07 18.07
N GLY A 106 -5.42 5.54 16.88
CA GLY A 106 -4.54 6.17 15.90
C GLY A 106 -4.76 5.70 14.45
N TYR A 107 -5.87 5.03 14.17
CA TYR A 107 -6.18 4.44 12.86
C TYR A 107 -6.92 5.45 11.98
N ASP A 108 -6.25 5.98 10.95
CA ASP A 108 -6.89 6.79 9.90
C ASP A 108 -7.96 5.98 9.15
N ASP A 109 -9.13 6.61 9.08
CA ASP A 109 -10.46 6.07 8.82
C ASP A 109 -10.73 5.71 7.34
N PHE A 110 -9.81 4.98 6.70
CA PHE A 110 -9.94 4.60 5.28
C PHE A 110 -9.95 3.08 5.02
N TYR A 111 -9.78 2.26 6.06
CA TYR A 111 -9.64 0.80 5.90
C TYR A 111 -10.86 -0.04 6.23
N ALA A 112 -11.88 0.53 6.87
CA ALA A 112 -13.11 -0.20 7.12
C ALA A 112 -13.90 -0.45 5.82
N TRP A 113 -13.67 0.34 4.76
CA TRP A 113 -14.49 0.26 3.54
C TRP A 113 -14.03 -0.81 2.52
N CYS A 114 -12.74 -1.16 2.48
CA CYS A 114 -12.25 -2.16 1.51
C CYS A 114 -12.50 -3.63 1.89
N ILE A 115 -13.06 -3.92 3.08
CA ILE A 115 -13.31 -5.30 3.52
C ILE A 115 -14.75 -5.75 3.24
N VAL A 116 -15.67 -4.83 2.88
CA VAL A 116 -17.10 -5.15 2.76
C VAL A 116 -17.66 -5.21 1.32
N GLU A 117 -16.91 -4.85 0.27
CA GLU A 117 -17.46 -4.77 -1.09
C GLU A 117 -17.07 -5.90 -2.08
N ASP A 118 -16.40 -6.96 -1.64
CA ASP A 118 -16.10 -8.15 -2.48
C ASP A 118 -16.89 -9.40 -2.02
N ALA A 119 -18.13 -9.19 -1.60
CA ALA A 119 -19.09 -10.26 -1.29
C ALA A 119 -20.49 -9.93 -1.80
N SER A 120 -20.66 -9.84 -3.13
CA SER A 120 -21.73 -10.51 -3.89
C SER A 120 -21.71 -10.12 -5.37
#